data_AF-A0A533SE74-F1
#
_entry.id   AF-A0A533SE74-F1
#
_cell.length_a   1.000
_cell.length_b   1.000
_cell.length_c   1.000
_cell.angle_alpha   90.00
_cell.angle_beta   90.00
_cell.angle_gamma   90.00
#
_symmetry.space_group_name_H-M   'P 1'
#
loop_
_entity.id
_entity.type
_entity.pdbx_description
1 polymer ?
#
loop_
_entity_poly.entity_id
_entity_poly.type
_entity_poly.pdbx_seq_one_letter_code
_entity_poly.pdbx_strand_id
1 'polypeptide(L)'
;MSQIPDQLPPAPTQNSPQIGTFAQAFELALTRLFALTESGAQIRGSIFSTLVMITWLLTALWFHPWSDWSVRLFHFRLDPASSPAAYILVLIDHLLGFLLAGDTLTRLITFFLPAWLAHEIAAIYLMDIFELPKTSIGRDFISRTAFASSSSDSLVINSEKLSRKQEDSPAIRIG
;
A
#
# COMPACT_ATOMS: atom_id res chain seq x y z
N MET A 1 79.48 -11.96 -0.34
CA MET A 1 78.46 -10.95 0.03
C MET A 1 77.40 -10.96 -1.06
N SER A 2 76.29 -11.65 -0.83
CA SER A 2 75.09 -11.55 -1.67
C SER A 2 73.88 -11.63 -0.76
N GLN A 3 73.15 -10.52 -0.60
CA GLN A 3 71.83 -10.50 0.01
C GLN A 3 70.79 -10.58 -1.12
N ILE A 4 69.95 -11.61 -1.07
CA ILE A 4 68.73 -11.71 -1.88
C ILE A 4 67.63 -11.03 -1.08
N PRO A 5 66.88 -10.04 -1.62
CA PRO A 5 65.74 -9.46 -0.92
C PRO A 5 64.55 -10.41 -1.01
N ASP A 6 63.99 -10.78 0.14
CA ASP A 6 62.70 -11.46 0.26
C ASP A 6 61.59 -10.58 -0.35
N GLN A 7 61.11 -10.98 -1.52
CA GLN A 7 59.87 -10.45 -2.08
C GLN A 7 58.69 -11.11 -1.35
N LEU A 8 57.94 -10.32 -0.58
CA LEU A 8 56.66 -10.74 -0.06
C LEU A 8 55.71 -11.12 -1.21
N PRO A 9 54.95 -12.22 -1.08
CA PRO A 9 53.97 -12.60 -2.08
C PRO A 9 52.87 -11.52 -2.19
N PRO A 10 52.36 -11.24 -3.41
CA PRO A 10 51.26 -10.31 -3.58
C PRO A 10 50.02 -10.82 -2.83
N ALA A 11 49.35 -9.91 -2.13
CA ALA A 11 48.11 -10.21 -1.43
C ALA A 11 47.10 -10.83 -2.40
N PRO A 12 46.30 -11.83 -1.96
CA PRO A 12 45.25 -12.38 -2.79
C PRO A 12 44.28 -11.26 -3.15
N THR A 13 44.13 -11.02 -4.45
CA THR A 13 43.07 -10.19 -5.01
C THR A 13 41.75 -10.71 -4.48
N GLN A 14 41.13 -9.96 -3.57
CA GLN A 14 39.75 -10.17 -3.18
C GLN A 14 38.91 -9.95 -4.44
N ASN A 15 38.63 -11.05 -5.15
CA ASN A 15 37.55 -11.14 -6.11
C ASN A 15 36.26 -10.92 -5.33
N SER A 16 35.95 -9.65 -5.08
CA SER A 16 34.63 -9.24 -4.65
C SER A 16 33.69 -9.69 -5.77
N PRO A 17 32.75 -10.61 -5.53
CA PRO A 17 31.80 -10.97 -6.55
C PRO A 17 31.08 -9.68 -6.94
N GLN A 18 31.23 -9.27 -8.20
CA GLN A 18 30.42 -8.21 -8.81
C GLN A 18 29.00 -8.76 -8.93
N ILE A 19 28.31 -8.87 -7.80
CA ILE A 19 26.88 -9.13 -7.75
C ILE A 19 26.26 -7.90 -8.41
N GLY A 20 25.69 -8.13 -9.60
CA GLY A 20 25.43 -7.10 -10.60
C GLY A 20 24.71 -5.87 -10.04
N THR A 21 25.01 -4.71 -10.61
CA THR A 21 24.41 -3.40 -10.30
C THR A 21 22.89 -3.43 -10.16
N PHE A 22 22.20 -4.31 -10.90
CA PHE A 22 20.76 -4.54 -10.77
C PHE A 22 20.35 -5.15 -9.43
N ALA A 23 21.06 -6.18 -8.94
CA ALA A 23 20.76 -6.83 -7.68
C ALA A 23 20.98 -5.88 -6.50
N GLN A 24 22.06 -5.10 -6.51
CA GLN A 24 22.30 -4.06 -5.50
C GLN A 24 21.24 -2.96 -5.55
N ALA A 25 20.85 -2.50 -6.74
CA ALA A 25 19.77 -1.52 -6.89
C ALA A 25 18.44 -2.06 -6.38
N PHE A 26 18.15 -3.34 -6.63
CA PHE A 26 16.96 -4.03 -6.14
C PHE A 26 16.97 -4.18 -4.61
N GLU A 27 18.09 -4.58 -4.00
CA GLU A 27 18.24 -4.66 -2.55
C GLU A 27 18.08 -3.29 -1.87
N LEU A 28 18.67 -2.24 -2.44
CA LEU A 28 18.49 -0.88 -1.97
C LEU A 28 17.03 -0.42 -2.09
N ALA A 29 16.36 -0.76 -3.20
CA ALA A 29 14.95 -0.47 -3.40
C ALA A 29 14.06 -1.21 -2.39
N LEU A 30 14.31 -2.50 -2.13
CA LEU A 30 13.59 -3.28 -1.12
C LEU A 30 13.84 -2.74 0.28
N THR A 31 15.09 -2.45 0.62
CA THR A 31 15.45 -1.88 1.93
C THR A 31 14.73 -0.56 2.15
N ARG A 32 14.68 0.30 1.12
CA ARG A 32 13.96 1.57 1.18
C ARG A 32 12.44 1.38 1.24
N LEU A 33 11.91 0.39 0.51
CA LEU A 33 10.49 0.07 0.48
C LEU A 33 10.00 -0.50 1.81
N PHE A 34 10.82 -1.29 2.52
CA PHE A 34 10.50 -1.89 3.82
C PHE A 34 11.02 -1.10 5.01
N ALA A 35 11.77 -0.02 4.79
CA ALA A 35 12.15 0.88 5.86
C ALA A 35 10.90 1.40 6.58
N LEU A 36 10.94 1.41 7.92
CA LEU A 36 9.91 1.97 8.80
C LEU A 36 10.01 3.51 8.84
N THR A 37 10.10 4.14 7.66
CA THR A 37 10.10 5.59 7.50
C THR A 37 8.75 6.05 6.96
N GLU A 38 8.39 7.30 7.23
CA GLU A 38 7.17 7.92 6.68
C GLU A 38 7.15 7.88 5.15
N SER A 39 8.29 8.17 4.51
CA SER A 39 8.43 8.10 3.05
C SER A 39 8.25 6.67 2.52
N GLY A 40 8.76 5.65 3.22
CA GLY A 40 8.54 4.25 2.90
C GLY A 40 7.06 3.87 2.98
N ALA A 41 6.37 4.31 4.04
CA ALA A 41 4.94 4.06 4.23
C ALA A 41 4.08 4.71 3.12
N GLN A 42 4.40 5.94 2.70
CA GLN A 42 3.73 6.61 1.58
C GLN A 42 3.91 5.86 0.26
N ILE A 43 5.13 5.39 -0.03
CA ILE A 43 5.41 4.60 -1.24
C ILE A 43 4.62 3.29 -1.21
N ARG A 44 4.65 2.54 -0.10
CA ARG A 44 3.87 1.30 0.07
C ARG A 44 2.37 1.55 -0.07
N GLY A 45 1.85 2.62 0.53
CA GLY A 45 0.45 3.02 0.40
C GLY A 45 0.05 3.34 -1.04
N SER A 46 0.89 4.07 -1.77
CA SER A 46 0.67 4.38 -3.18
C SER A 46 0.69 3.12 -4.06
N ILE A 47 1.66 2.23 -3.85
CA ILE A 47 1.74 0.94 -4.56
C ILE A 47 0.49 0.10 -4.26
N PHE A 48 0.12 -0.05 -2.99
CA PHE A 48 -1.06 -0.81 -2.59
C PHE A 48 -2.33 -0.25 -3.22
N SER A 49 -2.55 1.07 -3.14
CA SER A 49 -3.73 1.72 -3.72
C SER A 49 -3.79 1.56 -5.24
N THR A 50 -2.64 1.68 -5.90
CA THR A 50 -2.52 1.46 -7.35
C THR A 50 -2.83 0.02 -7.73
N LEU A 51 -2.31 -0.96 -6.98
CA LEU A 51 -2.61 -2.37 -7.19
C LEU A 51 -4.10 -2.67 -6.98
N VAL A 52 -4.72 -2.14 -5.93
CA VAL A 52 -6.17 -2.28 -5.69
C VAL A 52 -6.95 -1.73 -6.88
N MET A 53 -6.61 -0.54 -7.38
CA MET A 53 -7.28 0.07 -8.54
C MET A 53 -7.09 -0.76 -9.81
N ILE A 54 -5.88 -1.24 -10.09
CA ILE A 54 -5.59 -2.10 -11.25
C ILE A 54 -6.38 -3.41 -11.14
N THR A 55 -6.35 -4.07 -10.00
CA THR A 55 -7.11 -5.31 -9.75
C THR A 55 -8.60 -5.08 -9.94
N TRP A 56 -9.14 -3.95 -9.46
CA TRP A 56 -10.53 -3.57 -9.67
C TRP A 56 -10.85 -3.45 -11.16
N LEU A 57 -10.09 -2.64 -11.90
CA LEU A 57 -10.30 -2.42 -13.33
C LEU A 57 -10.19 -3.71 -14.14
N LEU A 58 -9.18 -4.53 -13.87
CA LEU A 58 -9.01 -5.83 -14.53
C LEU A 58 -10.15 -6.78 -14.22
N THR A 59 -10.60 -6.83 -12.97
CA THR A 59 -11.75 -7.67 -12.58
C THR A 59 -13.01 -7.20 -13.30
N ALA A 60 -13.29 -5.90 -13.33
CA ALA A 60 -14.43 -5.34 -14.05
C ALA A 60 -14.36 -5.69 -15.55
N LEU A 61 -13.23 -5.46 -16.20
CA LEU A 61 -13.02 -5.77 -17.63
C LEU A 61 -13.14 -7.26 -17.94
N TRP A 62 -12.72 -8.12 -17.03
CA TRP A 62 -12.77 -9.56 -17.20
C TRP A 62 -14.21 -10.09 -17.22
N PHE A 63 -15.09 -9.54 -16.38
CA PHE A 63 -16.47 -10.02 -16.25
C PHE A 63 -17.48 -9.24 -17.11
N HIS A 64 -17.22 -7.97 -17.39
CA HIS A 64 -18.09 -7.10 -18.15
C HIS A 64 -17.30 -6.40 -19.26
N PRO A 65 -17.14 -7.01 -20.45
CA PRO A 65 -16.43 -6.36 -21.55
C PRO A 65 -16.99 -4.96 -21.81
N TRP A 66 -16.13 -3.97 -22.07
CA TRP A 66 -16.56 -2.57 -22.23
C TRP A 66 -17.66 -2.37 -23.29
N SER A 67 -17.69 -3.24 -24.30
CA SER A 67 -18.71 -3.24 -25.35
C SER A 67 -20.11 -3.67 -24.88
N ASP A 68 -20.24 -4.24 -23.69
CA ASP A 68 -21.52 -4.70 -23.14
C ASP A 68 -22.29 -3.55 -22.46
N TRP A 69 -22.98 -2.75 -23.27
CA TRP A 69 -23.80 -1.61 -22.82
C TRP A 69 -25.03 -1.99 -21.98
N SER A 70 -25.25 -3.28 -21.68
CA SER A 70 -26.33 -3.73 -20.81
C SER A 70 -26.01 -3.50 -19.33
N VAL A 71 -24.73 -3.40 -18.98
CA VAL A 71 -24.27 -3.24 -17.59
C VAL A 71 -24.36 -1.77 -17.19
N ARG A 72 -25.46 -1.39 -16.55
CA ARG A 72 -25.74 -0.02 -16.11
C ARG A 72 -26.16 0.00 -14.66
N LEU A 73 -25.86 1.08 -13.95
CA LEU A 73 -26.21 1.20 -12.54
C LEU A 73 -27.65 1.68 -12.36
N PHE A 74 -27.97 2.82 -12.95
CA PHE A 74 -29.25 3.53 -12.85
C PHE A 74 -30.22 3.22 -14.00
N HIS A 75 -29.73 2.57 -15.06
CA HIS A 75 -30.55 2.16 -16.22
C HIS A 75 -31.31 3.34 -16.85
N PHE A 76 -30.62 4.48 -17.04
CA PHE A 76 -31.26 5.66 -17.60
C PHE A 76 -31.78 5.38 -19.01
N ARG A 77 -33.08 5.61 -19.22
CA ARG A 77 -33.74 5.52 -20.53
C ARG A 77 -33.55 6.82 -21.32
N LEU A 78 -32.30 7.23 -21.47
CA LEU A 78 -31.92 8.39 -22.28
C LEU A 78 -31.43 7.91 -23.64
N ASP A 79 -31.86 8.60 -24.69
CA ASP A 79 -31.27 8.42 -26.01
C ASP A 79 -29.94 9.19 -26.08
N PRO A 80 -28.79 8.52 -26.21
CA PRO A 80 -27.48 9.18 -26.28
C PRO A 80 -27.34 10.09 -27.50
N ALA A 81 -28.15 9.91 -28.55
CA ALA A 81 -28.14 10.77 -29.74
C ALA A 81 -28.93 12.08 -29.53
N SER A 82 -29.76 12.16 -28.47
CA SER A 82 -30.63 13.32 -28.25
C SER A 82 -29.88 14.58 -27.82
N SER A 83 -28.79 14.45 -27.05
CA SER A 83 -27.96 15.58 -26.62
C SER A 83 -26.59 15.13 -26.09
N PRO A 84 -25.56 16.02 -26.10
CA PRO A 84 -24.27 15.74 -25.48
C PRO A 84 -24.37 15.41 -23.98
N ALA A 85 -25.30 16.07 -23.27
CA ALA A 85 -25.54 15.79 -21.86
C ALA A 85 -26.10 14.39 -21.63
N ALA A 86 -27.05 13.94 -22.47
CA ALA A 86 -27.58 12.58 -22.42
C ALA A 86 -26.48 11.53 -22.67
N TYR A 87 -25.59 11.77 -23.65
CA TYR A 87 -24.44 10.90 -23.89
C TYR A 87 -23.53 10.76 -22.67
N ILE A 88 -23.17 11.88 -22.03
CA ILE A 88 -22.32 11.87 -20.82
C ILE A 88 -22.99 11.11 -19.68
N LEU A 89 -24.30 11.32 -19.46
CA LEU A 89 -25.03 10.62 -18.41
C LEU A 89 -25.09 9.10 -18.65
N VAL A 90 -25.34 8.68 -19.89
CA VAL A 90 -25.32 7.25 -20.27
C VAL A 90 -23.91 6.65 -20.11
N LEU A 91 -22.87 7.40 -20.44
CA LEU A 91 -21.48 6.96 -20.26
C LEU A 91 -21.12 6.82 -18.77
N ILE A 92 -21.51 7.77 -17.93
CA ILE A 92 -21.30 7.69 -16.47
C ILE A 92 -22.09 6.52 -15.89
N ASP A 93 -23.34 6.33 -16.30
CA ASP A 93 -24.19 5.22 -15.87
C ASP A 93 -23.58 3.86 -16.24
N HIS A 94 -23.04 3.75 -17.46
CA HIS A 94 -22.32 2.58 -17.94
C HIS A 94 -21.03 2.35 -17.15
N LEU A 95 -20.21 3.38 -16.96
CA LEU A 95 -18.96 3.29 -16.20
C LEU A 95 -19.20 2.86 -14.75
N LEU A 96 -20.22 3.44 -14.09
CA LEU A 96 -20.58 3.08 -12.73
C LEU A 96 -21.18 1.68 -12.66
N GLY A 97 -22.04 1.30 -13.62
CA GLY A 97 -22.57 -0.06 -13.71
C GLY A 97 -21.46 -1.09 -13.87
N PHE A 98 -20.50 -0.80 -14.74
CA PHE A 98 -19.32 -1.61 -14.99
C PHE A 98 -18.43 -1.76 -13.74
N LEU A 99 -18.11 -0.67 -13.04
CA LEU A 99 -17.25 -0.70 -11.85
C LEU A 99 -17.95 -1.27 -10.61
N LEU A 100 -19.26 -1.09 -10.51
CA LEU A 100 -20.08 -1.43 -9.35
C LEU A 100 -21.07 -2.56 -9.64
N ALA A 101 -20.78 -3.38 -10.66
CA ALA A 101 -21.55 -4.58 -10.92
C ALA A 101 -21.42 -5.53 -9.72
N GLY A 102 -22.53 -6.19 -9.35
CA GLY A 102 -22.58 -7.07 -8.18
C GLY A 102 -21.54 -8.20 -8.25
N ASP A 103 -21.33 -8.77 -9.44
CA ASP A 103 -20.31 -9.80 -9.65
C ASP A 103 -18.89 -9.26 -9.43
N THR A 104 -18.57 -8.09 -10.01
CA THR A 104 -17.27 -7.43 -9.79
C THR A 104 -17.02 -7.14 -8.31
N LEU A 105 -17.98 -6.53 -7.62
CA LEU A 105 -17.89 -6.24 -6.19
C LEU A 105 -17.70 -7.49 -5.35
N THR A 106 -18.47 -8.56 -5.61
CA THR A 106 -18.40 -9.82 -4.86
C THR A 106 -17.03 -10.47 -5.01
N ARG A 107 -16.44 -10.41 -6.20
CA ARG A 107 -15.07 -10.93 -6.46
C ARG A 107 -14.02 -10.10 -5.76
N LEU A 108 -14.13 -8.76 -5.77
CA LEU A 108 -13.21 -7.90 -5.04
C LEU A 108 -13.29 -8.15 -3.54
N ILE A 109 -14.49 -8.28 -2.99
CA ILE A 109 -14.67 -8.66 -1.58
C ILE A 109 -13.97 -9.99 -1.32
N THR A 110 -14.20 -11.01 -2.15
CA THR A 110 -13.57 -12.33 -1.98
C THR A 110 -12.03 -12.24 -2.00
N PHE A 111 -11.47 -11.39 -2.86
CA PHE A 111 -10.03 -11.22 -3.00
C PHE A 111 -9.40 -10.45 -1.82
N PHE A 112 -10.06 -9.39 -1.35
CA PHE A 112 -9.52 -8.51 -0.30
C PHE A 112 -9.92 -8.93 1.13
N LEU A 113 -10.94 -9.76 1.29
CA LEU A 113 -11.40 -10.21 2.61
C LEU A 113 -10.30 -10.88 3.43
N PRO A 114 -9.45 -11.77 2.89
CA PRO A 114 -8.34 -12.35 3.66
C PRO A 114 -7.33 -11.31 4.14
N ALA A 115 -6.99 -10.33 3.30
CA ALA A 115 -6.06 -9.26 3.67
C ALA A 115 -6.66 -8.35 4.75
N TRP A 116 -7.96 -8.04 4.65
CA TRP A 116 -8.68 -7.30 5.67
C TRP A 116 -8.72 -8.07 7.01
N LEU A 117 -9.03 -9.38 6.98
CA LEU A 117 -9.02 -10.22 8.18
C LEU A 117 -7.63 -10.31 8.82
N ALA A 118 -6.56 -10.41 8.03
CA ALA A 118 -5.20 -10.42 8.54
C ALA A 118 -4.86 -9.11 9.27
N HIS A 119 -5.26 -7.97 8.71
CA HIS A 119 -5.12 -6.65 9.34
C HIS A 119 -5.89 -6.58 10.67
N GLU A 120 -7.11 -7.11 10.71
CA GLU A 120 -7.92 -7.19 11.93
C GLU A 120 -7.27 -8.02 13.04
N ILE A 121 -6.77 -9.22 12.69
CA ILE A 121 -6.10 -10.10 13.64
C ILE A 121 -4.84 -9.43 14.19
N ALA A 122 -4.06 -8.77 13.33
CA ALA A 122 -2.87 -8.03 13.76
C ALA A 122 -3.22 -6.88 14.71
N ALA A 123 -4.32 -6.16 14.47
CA ALA A 123 -4.78 -5.09 15.36
C ALA A 123 -5.24 -5.61 16.72
N ILE A 124 -5.92 -6.76 16.77
CA ILE A 124 -6.30 -7.43 18.02
C ILE A 124 -5.06 -7.89 18.78
N TYR A 125 -4.06 -8.43 18.07
CA TYR A 125 -2.80 -8.83 18.67
C TYR A 125 -2.03 -7.67 19.30
N LEU A 126 -1.96 -6.51 18.61
CA LEU A 126 -1.38 -5.29 19.18
C LEU A 126 -2.18 -4.78 20.37
N MET A 127 -3.51 -4.86 20.32
CA MET A 127 -4.35 -4.46 21.45
C MET A 127 -4.05 -5.29 22.70
N ASP A 128 -3.85 -6.59 22.54
CA ASP A 128 -3.56 -7.51 23.65
C ASP A 128 -2.16 -7.26 24.23
N ILE A 129 -1.12 -7.17 23.39
CA ILE A 129 0.27 -6.96 23.86
C ILE A 129 0.47 -5.63 24.56
N PHE A 130 -0.14 -4.56 24.05
CA PHE A 130 0.04 -3.20 24.55
C PHE A 130 -1.10 -2.74 25.45
N GLU A 131 -1.99 -3.66 25.86
CA GLU A 131 -3.15 -3.40 26.71
C GLU A 131 -3.96 -2.17 26.25
N LEU A 132 -4.15 -2.02 24.93
CA LEU A 132 -4.79 -0.84 24.36
C LEU A 132 -6.28 -0.83 24.72
N PRO A 133 -6.86 0.35 25.05
CA PRO A 133 -8.27 0.42 25.44
C PRO A 133 -9.24 0.11 24.30
N LYS A 134 -8.77 0.15 23.04
CA LYS A 134 -9.58 -0.09 21.83
C LYS A 134 -8.74 -0.70 20.71
N THR A 135 -9.27 -1.70 20.00
CA THR A 135 -8.66 -2.31 18.80
C THR A 135 -8.44 -1.30 17.67
N SER A 136 -9.26 -0.24 17.59
CA SER A 136 -9.12 0.81 16.58
C SER A 136 -7.77 1.52 16.63
N ILE A 137 -7.11 1.58 17.79
CA ILE A 137 -5.77 2.17 17.95
C ILE A 137 -4.73 1.30 17.24
N GLY A 138 -4.79 -0.03 17.43
CA GLY A 138 -3.92 -0.97 16.72
C GLY A 138 -4.15 -0.97 15.21
N ARG A 139 -5.41 -0.91 14.76
CA ARG A 139 -5.74 -0.79 13.33
C ARG A 139 -5.13 0.48 12.73
N ASP A 140 -5.32 1.61 13.39
CA ASP A 140 -4.81 2.90 12.93
C ASP A 140 -3.29 2.92 12.90
N PHE A 141 -2.63 2.37 13.92
CA PHE A 141 -1.18 2.21 13.96
C PHE A 141 -0.66 1.39 12.77
N ILE A 142 -1.22 0.20 12.52
CA ILE A 142 -0.79 -0.65 11.40
C ILE A 142 -1.04 0.05 10.06
N SER A 143 -2.20 0.66 9.86
CA SER A 143 -2.50 1.34 8.59
C SER A 143 -1.61 2.56 8.35
N ARG A 144 -1.27 3.34 9.39
CA ARG A 144 -0.33 4.46 9.30
C ARG A 144 1.09 3.98 9.01
N THR A 145 1.58 3.00 9.76
CA THR A 145 2.96 2.50 9.61
C THR A 145 3.15 1.74 8.30
N ALA A 146 2.16 0.95 7.87
CA ALA A 146 2.24 0.19 6.63
C ALA A 146 1.99 1.04 5.37
N PHE A 147 1.00 1.95 5.40
CA PHE A 147 0.47 2.58 4.18
C PHE A 147 0.35 4.12 4.25
N ALA A 148 0.80 4.76 5.33
CA ALA A 148 0.63 6.20 5.55
C ALA A 148 -0.84 6.66 5.38
N SER A 149 -1.79 5.84 5.84
CA SER A 149 -3.23 6.07 5.64
C SER A 149 -3.77 7.36 6.30
N SER A 150 -3.01 7.97 7.20
CA SER A 150 -3.32 9.26 7.82
C SER A 150 -2.05 9.97 8.31
N SER A 151 -2.12 11.29 8.44
CA SER A 151 -0.99 12.13 8.84
C SER A 151 -0.51 11.76 10.25
N SER A 152 0.76 11.39 10.36
CA SER A 152 1.43 11.21 11.65
C SER A 152 1.52 12.56 12.36
N ASP A 153 0.91 12.68 13.54
CA ASP A 153 1.16 13.84 14.40
C ASP A 153 2.66 13.82 14.76
N SER A 154 3.41 14.86 14.41
CA SER A 154 4.83 14.91 14.76
C SER A 154 4.96 14.97 16.28
N LEU A 155 5.76 14.06 16.81
CA LEU A 155 5.97 13.95 18.24
C LEU A 155 7.05 14.96 18.63
N VAL A 156 6.61 16.19 18.91
CA VAL A 156 7.49 17.25 19.39
C VAL A 156 7.78 17.02 20.87
N ILE A 157 8.96 16.47 21.18
CA ILE A 157 9.46 16.27 22.55
C ILE A 157 10.21 17.53 22.99
N ASN A 158 9.47 18.62 23.23
CA ASN A 158 10.06 19.87 23.71
C ASN A 158 9.93 20.06 25.23
N SER A 159 9.17 19.20 25.91
CA SER A 159 8.86 19.31 27.34
C SER A 159 8.68 17.93 27.97
N GLU A 160 8.97 17.84 29.28
CA GLU A 160 8.85 16.62 30.11
C GLU A 160 7.41 16.04 30.14
N LYS A 161 6.42 16.82 29.69
CA LYS A 161 5.03 16.41 29.51
C LYS A 161 4.62 16.46 28.04
N LEU A 162 3.99 15.37 27.61
CA LEU A 162 3.30 15.27 26.32
C LEU A 162 1.99 16.06 26.36
N SER A 163 1.61 16.66 25.22
CA SER A 163 0.27 17.21 25.05
C SER A 163 -0.77 16.08 25.07
N ARG A 164 -2.01 16.33 25.52
CA ARG A 164 -3.11 15.34 25.47
C ARG A 164 -3.30 14.73 24.08
N LYS A 165 -3.10 15.53 23.02
CA LYS A 165 -3.17 15.05 21.63
C LYS A 165 -2.06 14.04 21.29
N GLN A 166 -0.89 14.18 21.91
CA GLN A 166 0.24 13.25 21.75
C GLN A 166 0.03 11.98 22.58
N GLU A 167 -0.49 12.07 23.80
CA GLU A 167 -0.82 10.90 24.65
C GLU A 167 -1.84 9.95 24.00
N ASP A 168 -2.72 10.49 23.15
CA ASP A 168 -3.69 9.70 22.37
C ASP A 168 -3.12 9.13 21.07
N SER A 169 -1.88 9.47 20.70
CA SER A 169 -1.25 8.97 19.48
C SER A 169 -0.99 7.46 19.57
N PRO A 170 -1.41 6.66 18.57
CA PRO A 170 -1.12 5.23 18.54
C PRO A 170 0.38 4.91 18.64
N ALA A 171 1.24 5.78 18.08
CA ALA A 171 2.70 5.62 18.15
C ALA A 171 3.24 5.73 19.58
N ILE A 172 2.67 6.58 20.44
CA ILE A 172 3.12 6.70 21.84
C ILE A 172 2.68 5.50 22.67
N ARG A 173 1.52 4.93 22.35
CA ARG A 173 0.94 3.82 23.11
C ARG A 173 1.56 2.47 22.77
N ILE A 174 2.01 2.32 21.53
CA ILE A 174 2.60 1.08 21.02
C ILE A 174 4.14 1.12 21.08
N GLY A 175 4.75 2.31 21.10
CA GLY A 175 6.21 2.50 21.13
C GLY A 175 6.78 2.80 19.75
#